data_AF-A0A9W7FYT1-F1
#
_entry.id   AF-A0A9W7FYT1-F1
#
_cell.length_a   1.000
_cell.length_b   1.000
_cell.length_c   1.000
_cell.angle_alpha   90.00
_cell.angle_beta   90.00
_cell.angle_gamma   90.00
#
_symmetry.space_group_name_H-M   'P 1'
#
loop_
_entity.id
_entity.type
_entity.pdbx_description
1 polymer ?
#
loop_
_entity_poly.entity_id
_entity_poly.type
_entity_poly.pdbx_seq_one_letter_code
_entity_poly.pdbx_strand_id
1 'polypeptide(L)'
;MHLKFLSLTLLTLLTSVSASQPNPPSWPSSVKVFTTSTSSDIDSAITEAYSNNGGSPLTSCNNGQFSSSRYAFLFAPGTYNSNVPVGFYTQVAGMGRSPYDVVFDGSKGVYAEEGCGDFQVGSLDTFWRSAENFHTKSNEAWAVGTGMTWAVSQAAPLRNVVVDNDLLFFEYTYGDAAGYASGGWGSGLNVGGEVVYGSQQQFMTRSSASKGGFGTPVWNGVFVGNDGEMEERCGTEEGGGHVSVKDIGRIAEKPFIVTDENGEVFTLIIPDLQESPAAGVPYDEKGLKGGVTEVDFENVYVTQEGDGSKEINEMLDQGLHIVVSPGIYNLEESLLVGDSQVLLGLGLATLIAPSSGDPCVIAKGKGSRVSDLLLEAGPYATSSLLLVSGDDVVVTDVFARVGGPTTGVGPVGSMFDIEGSGTVVDNTWLWRADHVAGDDGEDVLVRNSDNECKNGMVVRGENVTAYGLASEHTIEDNVVWEGEGGRVYFYQAEIMYDFLGDEWEHSCLRVGDDVEDFKGFGLGCYSYFRDADGVAVSGVKTGGGEGVVVEKAVSVFLNGGGGIENVVNDDGLSVKEGTQTAFHC
;
A
#
# COMPACT_ATOMS: atom_id res chain seq x y z
N MET A 1 17.93 9.17 74.10
CA MET A 1 18.94 8.72 73.12
C MET A 1 18.21 8.16 71.91
N HIS A 2 17.77 9.01 70.98
CA HIS A 2 17.09 8.61 69.75
C HIS A 2 17.69 9.44 68.61
N LEU A 3 18.62 8.82 67.87
CA LEU A 3 19.16 9.32 66.61
C LEU A 3 18.13 9.00 65.52
N LYS A 4 17.57 10.01 64.87
CA LYS A 4 16.86 9.85 63.59
C LYS A 4 17.91 9.93 62.48
N PHE A 5 18.07 8.83 61.75
CA PHE A 5 18.78 8.81 60.47
C PHE A 5 17.89 9.47 59.41
N LEU A 6 18.39 10.54 58.79
CA LEU A 6 17.83 11.09 57.55
C LEU A 6 18.49 10.33 56.39
N SER A 7 17.72 9.52 55.67
CA SER A 7 18.14 8.93 54.40
C SER A 7 17.93 9.97 53.31
N LEU A 8 19.02 10.46 52.72
CA LEU A 8 19.00 11.37 51.58
C LEU A 8 18.98 10.52 50.31
N THR A 9 17.80 10.31 49.73
CA THR A 9 17.66 9.64 48.43
C THR A 9 18.09 10.63 47.34
N LEU A 10 19.28 10.41 46.77
CA LEU A 10 19.81 11.17 45.66
C LEU A 10 19.07 10.72 44.39
N LEU A 11 18.10 11.51 43.93
CA LEU A 11 17.42 11.31 42.65
C LEU A 11 18.38 11.82 41.55
N THR A 12 19.23 10.93 41.03
CA THR A 12 19.99 11.20 39.80
C THR A 12 19.02 11.21 38.62
N LEU A 13 18.65 12.41 38.17
CA LEU A 13 18.04 12.65 36.89
C LEU A 13 19.10 12.31 35.82
N LEU A 14 19.12 11.05 35.36
CA LEU A 14 19.86 10.67 34.16
C LEU A 14 19.11 11.28 32.98
N THR A 15 19.50 12.48 32.58
CA THR A 15 19.17 12.98 31.23
C THR A 15 19.94 12.08 30.27
N SER A 16 19.27 11.10 29.68
CA SER A 16 19.79 10.39 28.51
C SER A 16 19.98 11.42 27.40
N VAL A 17 21.22 11.84 27.19
CA VAL A 17 21.57 12.60 25.99
C VAL A 17 21.42 11.59 24.85
N SER A 18 20.34 11.71 24.07
CA SER A 18 20.16 10.94 22.84
C SER A 18 21.41 11.17 21.98
N ALA A 19 22.05 10.08 21.56
CA ALA A 19 23.23 10.20 20.71
C ALA A 19 22.77 10.69 19.33
N SER A 20 23.24 11.87 18.94
CA SER A 20 22.99 12.45 17.61
C SER A 20 23.34 11.45 16.52
N GLN A 21 22.44 11.27 15.56
CA GLN A 21 22.65 10.42 14.39
C GLN A 21 23.47 11.18 13.32
N PRO A 22 24.17 10.48 12.40
CA PRO A 22 24.94 11.13 11.35
C PRO A 22 24.02 11.75 10.29
N ASN A 23 24.38 12.94 9.80
CA ASN A 23 23.76 13.62 8.66
C ASN A 23 24.88 14.14 7.73
N PRO A 24 25.14 13.51 6.56
CA PRO A 24 24.41 12.41 5.93
C PRO A 24 24.35 11.12 6.75
N PRO A 25 23.25 10.35 6.68
CA PRO A 25 23.20 9.03 7.29
C PRO A 25 24.10 8.03 6.57
N SER A 26 24.42 6.94 7.26
CA SER A 26 25.08 5.78 6.65
C SER A 26 24.05 4.96 5.89
N TRP A 27 24.04 5.06 4.56
CA TRP A 27 23.18 4.25 3.70
C TRP A 27 23.78 2.86 3.44
N PRO A 28 23.03 1.76 3.63
CA PRO A 28 23.49 0.44 3.22
C PRO A 28 23.55 0.33 1.70
N SER A 29 24.20 -0.71 1.20
CA SER A 29 24.45 -0.90 -0.24
C SER A 29 23.17 -1.02 -1.08
N SER A 30 22.06 -1.43 -0.46
CA SER A 30 20.70 -1.53 -1.04
C SER A 30 20.02 -0.18 -1.25
N VAL A 31 20.55 0.90 -0.68
CA VAL A 31 20.10 2.28 -0.93
C VAL A 31 21.14 2.99 -1.79
N LYS A 32 20.72 3.54 -2.93
CA LYS A 32 21.56 4.44 -3.73
C LYS A 32 20.96 5.83 -3.73
N VAL A 33 21.76 6.79 -3.29
CA VAL A 33 21.47 8.22 -3.45
C VAL A 33 22.20 8.72 -4.68
N PHE A 34 21.46 9.18 -5.69
CA PHE A 34 22.01 9.77 -6.90
C PHE A 34 21.91 11.28 -6.87
N THR A 35 23.02 11.95 -7.19
CA THR A 35 23.05 13.37 -7.52
C THR A 35 23.28 13.53 -9.03
N THR A 36 23.13 14.74 -9.55
CA THR A 36 23.48 15.04 -10.95
C THR A 36 24.96 14.75 -11.26
N SER A 37 25.84 14.75 -10.24
CA SER A 37 27.26 14.41 -10.39
C SER A 37 27.54 12.91 -10.49
N THR A 38 26.62 12.06 -10.03
CA THR A 38 26.74 10.58 -10.04
C THR A 38 25.80 9.93 -11.04
N SER A 39 25.27 10.70 -12.00
CA SER A 39 24.26 10.20 -12.95
C SER A 39 24.77 9.07 -13.85
N SER A 40 26.09 8.93 -14.02
CA SER A 40 26.71 7.85 -14.79
C SER A 40 26.50 6.46 -14.17
N ASP A 41 26.17 6.40 -12.88
CA ASP A 41 26.05 5.15 -12.12
C ASP A 41 24.61 4.64 -12.05
N ILE A 42 23.64 5.44 -12.53
CA ILE A 42 22.22 5.10 -12.49
C ILE A 42 21.96 3.82 -13.29
N ASP A 43 22.36 3.80 -14.57
CA ASP A 43 22.04 2.69 -15.47
C ASP A 43 22.56 1.35 -14.96
N SER A 44 23.78 1.32 -14.39
CA SER A 44 24.38 0.09 -13.86
C SER A 44 23.66 -0.40 -12.61
N ALA A 45 23.34 0.51 -11.68
CA ALA A 45 22.63 0.17 -10.45
C ALA A 45 21.19 -0.30 -10.72
N ILE A 46 20.47 0.38 -11.61
CA ILE A 46 19.11 -0.02 -12.01
C ILE A 46 19.15 -1.36 -12.73
N THR A 47 20.09 -1.57 -13.66
CA THR A 47 20.23 -2.86 -14.37
C THR A 47 20.53 -4.00 -13.42
N GLU A 48 21.36 -3.77 -12.39
CA GLU A 48 21.67 -4.79 -11.37
C GLU A 48 20.42 -5.16 -10.57
N ALA A 49 19.69 -4.18 -10.03
CA ALA A 49 18.46 -4.44 -9.28
C ALA A 49 17.40 -5.11 -10.15
N TYR A 50 17.22 -4.65 -11.38
CA TYR A 50 16.26 -5.22 -12.32
C TYR A 50 16.65 -6.64 -12.75
N SER A 51 17.95 -6.96 -12.82
CA SER A 51 18.40 -8.33 -13.03
C SER A 51 18.13 -9.26 -11.84
N ASN A 52 18.10 -8.72 -10.62
CA ASN A 52 17.86 -9.49 -9.40
C ASN A 52 16.37 -9.64 -9.07
N ASN A 53 15.58 -8.61 -9.34
CA ASN A 53 14.17 -8.53 -8.96
C ASN A 53 13.21 -8.52 -10.15
N GLY A 54 13.70 -8.57 -11.39
CA GLY A 54 12.87 -8.75 -12.58
C GLY A 54 11.74 -7.73 -12.71
N GLY A 55 10.58 -8.19 -13.18
CA GLY A 55 9.42 -7.35 -13.53
C GLY A 55 9.36 -6.94 -15.00
N SER A 56 9.99 -7.72 -15.91
CA SER A 56 9.96 -7.49 -17.36
C SER A 56 9.34 -8.67 -18.10
N PRO A 57 8.57 -8.42 -19.18
CA PRO A 57 7.97 -9.46 -20.00
C PRO A 57 9.01 -10.29 -20.79
N LEU A 58 10.26 -9.85 -20.86
CA LEU A 58 11.30 -10.43 -21.72
C LEU A 58 12.09 -11.59 -21.07
N THR A 59 11.91 -11.87 -19.77
CA THR A 59 12.69 -12.89 -19.05
C THR A 59 11.84 -14.05 -18.54
N SER A 60 10.86 -13.79 -17.67
CA SER A 60 9.78 -14.70 -17.27
C SER A 60 8.74 -13.93 -16.46
N CYS A 61 7.47 -14.37 -16.50
CA CYS A 61 6.33 -13.60 -15.99
C CYS A 61 6.39 -13.32 -14.46
N ASN A 62 7.03 -14.21 -13.69
CA ASN A 62 7.14 -14.10 -12.23
C ASN A 62 8.59 -13.89 -11.74
N ASN A 63 9.50 -13.43 -12.62
CA ASN A 63 10.89 -13.21 -12.24
C ASN A 63 10.99 -12.16 -11.12
N GLY A 64 11.43 -12.61 -9.93
CA GLY A 64 11.66 -11.75 -8.76
C GLY A 64 10.45 -11.53 -7.86
N GLN A 65 9.30 -12.14 -8.16
CA GLN A 65 8.09 -12.04 -7.33
C GLN A 65 8.37 -12.41 -5.87
N PHE A 66 9.12 -13.48 -5.60
CA PHE A 66 9.53 -13.86 -4.24
C PHE A 66 11.02 -13.60 -3.95
N SER A 67 11.63 -12.62 -4.62
CA SER A 67 13.01 -12.23 -4.37
C SER A 67 13.24 -11.81 -2.91
N SER A 68 14.42 -12.14 -2.40
CA SER A 68 14.90 -11.66 -1.09
C SER A 68 15.65 -10.33 -1.17
N SER A 69 15.95 -9.84 -2.37
CA SER A 69 16.62 -8.55 -2.58
C SER A 69 15.62 -7.40 -2.54
N ARG A 70 16.06 -6.26 -2.00
CA ARG A 70 15.27 -5.04 -1.78
C ARG A 70 16.11 -3.85 -2.17
N TYR A 71 15.53 -2.87 -2.88
CA TYR A 71 16.27 -1.71 -3.37
C TYR A 71 15.51 -0.40 -3.18
N ALA A 72 16.22 0.66 -2.82
CA ALA A 72 15.71 2.03 -2.87
C ALA A 72 16.67 2.92 -3.66
N PHE A 73 16.13 3.54 -4.70
CA PHE A 73 16.83 4.49 -5.56
C PHE A 73 16.30 5.90 -5.28
N LEU A 74 17.13 6.70 -4.61
CA LEU A 74 16.78 8.02 -4.13
C LEU A 74 17.50 9.08 -4.97
N PHE A 75 16.76 10.05 -5.51
CA PHE A 75 17.30 11.06 -6.41
C PHE A 75 17.26 12.43 -5.73
N ALA A 76 18.43 13.05 -5.54
CA ALA A 76 18.53 14.42 -5.06
C ALA A 76 17.89 15.40 -6.07
N PRO A 77 17.56 16.64 -5.65
CA PRO A 77 17.11 17.68 -6.58
C PRO A 77 18.03 17.84 -7.80
N GLY A 78 17.46 17.81 -9.01
CA GLY A 78 18.21 17.82 -10.26
C GLY A 78 17.44 17.27 -11.45
N THR A 79 18.10 17.29 -12.62
CA THR A 79 17.56 16.70 -13.87
C THR A 79 18.39 15.49 -14.29
N TYR A 80 17.72 14.39 -14.58
CA TYR A 80 18.30 13.09 -14.88
C TYR A 80 17.79 12.57 -16.23
N ASN A 81 18.71 12.47 -17.19
CA ASN A 81 18.45 11.85 -18.50
C ASN A 81 18.59 10.33 -18.40
N SER A 82 17.66 9.72 -17.67
CA SER A 82 17.67 8.30 -17.35
C SER A 82 16.29 7.69 -17.56
N ASN A 83 16.30 6.43 -18.00
CA ASN A 83 15.11 5.58 -18.07
C ASN A 83 15.23 4.55 -16.94
N VAL A 84 14.27 4.55 -16.03
CA VAL A 84 14.33 3.78 -14.78
C VAL A 84 13.17 2.78 -14.74
N PRO A 85 13.36 1.56 -15.27
CA PRO A 85 12.40 0.48 -15.08
C PRO A 85 12.34 0.07 -13.60
N VAL A 86 11.14 -0.05 -13.06
CA VAL A 86 10.92 -0.44 -11.66
C VAL A 86 10.41 -1.88 -11.58
N GLY A 87 11.26 -2.76 -11.06
CA GLY A 87 10.97 -4.18 -10.83
C GLY A 87 10.32 -4.46 -9.47
N PHE A 88 10.21 -5.74 -9.10
CA PHE A 88 9.74 -6.11 -7.76
C PHE A 88 10.67 -5.56 -6.66
N TYR A 89 10.11 -5.33 -5.48
CA TYR A 89 10.80 -4.91 -4.26
C TYR A 89 11.76 -3.72 -4.46
N THR A 90 11.35 -2.79 -5.32
CA THR A 90 12.14 -1.63 -5.73
C THR A 90 11.33 -0.36 -5.54
N GLN A 91 11.92 0.61 -4.85
CA GLN A 91 11.39 1.96 -4.71
C GLN A 91 12.24 2.94 -5.52
N VAL A 92 11.58 3.86 -6.23
CA VAL A 92 12.19 5.04 -6.85
C VAL A 92 11.59 6.29 -6.24
N ALA A 93 12.40 7.13 -5.59
CA ALA A 93 11.90 8.34 -4.94
C ALA A 93 12.76 9.57 -5.26
N GLY A 94 12.13 10.68 -5.59
CA GLY A 94 12.77 11.98 -5.56
C GLY A 94 12.85 12.53 -4.12
N MET A 95 13.96 13.15 -3.79
CA MET A 95 14.22 13.76 -2.48
C MET A 95 14.12 15.29 -2.51
N GLY A 96 13.25 15.79 -3.37
CA GLY A 96 12.86 17.20 -3.44
C GLY A 96 11.84 17.57 -2.39
N ARG A 97 11.74 18.86 -2.05
CA ARG A 97 10.60 19.37 -1.26
C ARG A 97 9.31 19.34 -2.06
N SER A 98 9.45 19.35 -3.39
CA SER A 98 8.39 19.26 -4.37
C SER A 98 8.77 18.24 -5.46
N PRO A 99 7.81 17.55 -6.10
CA PRO A 99 8.12 16.69 -7.24
C PRO A 99 8.70 17.46 -8.43
N TYR A 100 8.54 18.78 -8.48
CA TYR A 100 9.19 19.62 -9.50
C TYR A 100 10.71 19.74 -9.33
N ASP A 101 11.26 19.38 -8.17
CA ASP A 101 12.70 19.50 -7.89
C ASP A 101 13.52 18.36 -8.51
N VAL A 102 12.90 17.21 -8.80
CA VAL A 102 13.55 16.02 -9.36
C VAL A 102 12.91 15.68 -10.70
N VAL A 103 13.65 15.92 -11.78
CA VAL A 103 13.14 15.81 -13.14
C VAL A 103 13.78 14.65 -13.88
N PHE A 104 12.98 13.72 -14.40
CA PHE A 104 13.42 12.72 -15.36
C PHE A 104 13.10 13.20 -16.78
N ASP A 105 14.13 13.39 -17.61
CA ASP A 105 14.00 13.82 -19.01
C ASP A 105 14.44 12.76 -20.03
N GLY A 106 14.69 11.54 -19.57
CA GLY A 106 14.78 10.35 -20.43
C GLY A 106 13.45 10.06 -21.15
N SER A 107 13.53 9.37 -22.30
CA SER A 107 12.35 9.16 -23.16
C SER A 107 11.21 8.42 -22.46
N LYS A 108 11.52 7.43 -21.62
CA LYS A 108 10.56 6.71 -20.76
C LYS A 108 10.46 7.28 -19.35
N GLY A 109 11.51 7.95 -18.87
CA GLY A 109 11.60 8.40 -17.48
C GLY A 109 11.55 7.23 -16.50
N VAL A 110 10.89 7.38 -15.36
CA VAL A 110 10.54 6.27 -14.45
C VAL A 110 9.32 5.54 -15.00
N TYR A 111 9.31 4.20 -15.00
CA TYR A 111 8.19 3.43 -15.52
C TYR A 111 8.12 2.01 -14.95
N ALA A 112 6.95 1.39 -15.02
CA ALA A 112 6.75 -0.04 -14.78
C ALA A 112 5.95 -0.62 -15.95
N GLU A 113 6.51 -1.65 -16.59
CA GLU A 113 5.87 -2.44 -17.64
C GLU A 113 5.15 -3.64 -17.00
N GLU A 114 4.21 -4.23 -17.74
CA GLU A 114 3.50 -5.43 -17.30
C GLU A 114 4.46 -6.60 -17.09
N GLY A 115 4.19 -7.45 -16.10
CA GLY A 115 5.08 -8.55 -15.74
C GLY A 115 5.28 -9.58 -16.87
N CYS A 116 4.29 -9.73 -17.75
CA CYS A 116 4.25 -10.78 -18.75
C CYS A 116 3.70 -10.24 -20.08
N GLY A 117 4.41 -10.48 -21.19
CA GLY A 117 3.95 -10.09 -22.54
C GLY A 117 2.80 -10.98 -23.07
N ASP A 118 2.21 -11.81 -22.21
CA ASP A 118 0.99 -12.57 -22.44
C ASP A 118 -0.17 -11.80 -21.79
N PHE A 119 -1.14 -11.35 -22.61
CA PHE A 119 -2.27 -10.56 -22.14
C PHE A 119 -3.13 -11.26 -21.07
N GLN A 120 -3.11 -12.60 -20.99
CA GLN A 120 -3.87 -13.34 -19.96
C GLN A 120 -3.29 -13.20 -18.56
N VAL A 121 -1.98 -12.94 -18.47
CA VAL A 121 -1.31 -12.62 -17.21
C VAL A 121 -1.21 -11.10 -17.07
N GLY A 122 -0.73 -10.44 -18.12
CA GLY A 122 -0.55 -8.99 -18.19
C GLY A 122 0.20 -8.46 -16.97
N SER A 123 -0.45 -7.55 -16.25
CA SER A 123 0.05 -6.94 -15.02
C SER A 123 -0.51 -7.57 -13.74
N LEU A 124 -1.29 -8.66 -13.80
CA LEU A 124 -1.96 -9.25 -12.63
C LEU A 124 -0.98 -9.53 -11.48
N ASP A 125 0.26 -9.93 -11.78
CA ASP A 125 1.29 -10.24 -10.77
C ASP A 125 2.33 -9.11 -10.59
N THR A 126 2.07 -7.92 -11.10
CA THR A 126 3.04 -6.80 -11.09
C THR A 126 2.96 -6.01 -9.78
N PHE A 127 3.42 -6.65 -8.70
CA PHE A 127 3.31 -6.19 -7.31
C PHE A 127 4.56 -5.48 -6.77
N TRP A 128 4.47 -5.09 -5.49
CA TRP A 128 5.55 -4.76 -4.55
C TRP A 128 6.60 -3.80 -5.10
N ARG A 129 6.18 -2.61 -5.50
CA ARG A 129 7.09 -1.57 -5.99
C ARG A 129 6.53 -0.20 -5.68
N SER A 130 7.34 0.84 -5.74
CA SER A 130 6.81 2.19 -5.51
C SER A 130 7.59 3.23 -6.28
N ALA A 131 6.90 4.30 -6.66
CA ALA A 131 7.51 5.45 -7.29
C ALA A 131 6.89 6.75 -6.74
N GLU A 132 7.73 7.70 -6.35
CA GLU A 132 7.22 8.93 -5.73
C GLU A 132 8.07 10.20 -5.87
N ASN A 133 7.39 11.35 -5.79
CA ASN A 133 7.99 12.67 -5.61
C ASN A 133 8.94 13.10 -6.75
N PHE A 134 8.51 12.98 -8.00
CA PHE A 134 9.28 13.42 -9.17
C PHE A 134 8.41 13.97 -10.30
N HIS A 135 9.06 14.64 -11.23
CA HIS A 135 8.49 15.12 -12.49
C HIS A 135 9.09 14.31 -13.63
N THR A 136 8.25 13.64 -14.42
CA THR A 136 8.67 12.96 -15.64
C THR A 136 8.24 13.75 -16.88
N LYS A 137 9.19 13.89 -17.81
CA LYS A 137 8.97 14.44 -19.16
C LYS A 137 8.82 13.33 -20.21
N SER A 138 8.57 12.10 -19.77
CA SER A 138 8.42 10.93 -20.64
C SER A 138 7.55 11.27 -21.85
N ASN A 139 8.07 10.96 -23.03
CA ASN A 139 7.41 11.14 -24.31
C ASN A 139 7.44 9.84 -25.12
N GLU A 140 7.60 8.71 -24.43
CA GLU A 140 7.57 7.39 -25.03
C GLU A 140 6.21 7.15 -25.71
N ALA A 141 6.26 6.72 -26.96
CA ALA A 141 5.08 6.34 -27.73
C ALA A 141 4.76 4.87 -27.49
N TRP A 142 3.84 4.61 -26.56
CA TRP A 142 3.33 3.27 -26.28
C TRP A 142 2.31 2.82 -27.34
N ALA A 143 1.85 1.58 -27.24
CA ALA A 143 0.82 1.07 -28.15
C ALA A 143 -0.46 1.93 -28.11
N VAL A 144 -0.77 2.50 -26.94
CA VAL A 144 -1.87 3.44 -26.73
C VAL A 144 -1.34 4.64 -25.96
N GLY A 145 -1.46 5.84 -26.52
CA GLY A 145 -1.05 7.08 -25.84
C GLY A 145 0.44 7.41 -25.94
N THR A 146 0.85 8.50 -25.30
CA THR A 146 2.25 8.94 -25.25
C THR A 146 2.54 9.50 -23.87
N GLY A 147 3.54 8.97 -23.16
CA GLY A 147 3.84 9.43 -21.81
C GLY A 147 4.44 8.35 -20.90
N MET A 148 4.07 8.38 -19.62
CA MET A 148 4.56 7.45 -18.61
C MET A 148 3.65 6.22 -18.50
N THR A 149 4.24 5.02 -18.42
CA THR A 149 3.52 3.78 -18.10
C THR A 149 3.85 3.31 -16.70
N TRP A 150 2.81 2.95 -15.96
CA TRP A 150 2.84 2.33 -14.64
C TRP A 150 1.84 1.17 -14.61
N ALA A 151 2.09 0.15 -15.43
CA ALA A 151 1.24 -1.03 -15.58
C ALA A 151 1.46 -1.97 -14.39
N VAL A 152 0.55 -1.94 -13.41
CA VAL A 152 0.75 -2.60 -12.10
C VAL A 152 -0.55 -3.19 -11.54
N SER A 153 -0.43 -4.02 -10.50
CA SER A 153 -1.54 -4.48 -9.67
C SER A 153 -1.42 -3.97 -8.22
N GLN A 154 -1.79 -4.76 -7.20
CA GLN A 154 -1.76 -4.35 -5.79
C GLN A 154 -0.34 -4.03 -5.27
N ALA A 155 -0.27 -3.26 -4.17
CA ALA A 155 0.99 -2.83 -3.52
C ALA A 155 2.03 -2.19 -4.45
N ALA A 156 1.56 -1.37 -5.40
CA ALA A 156 2.37 -0.67 -6.37
C ALA A 156 2.10 0.86 -6.44
N PRO A 157 2.17 1.60 -5.31
CA PRO A 157 1.75 3.00 -5.26
C PRO A 157 2.58 3.92 -6.16
N LEU A 158 1.87 4.86 -6.81
CA LEU A 158 2.44 6.02 -7.50
C LEU A 158 2.00 7.30 -6.78
N ARG A 159 2.94 8.04 -6.16
CA ARG A 159 2.63 9.17 -5.27
C ARG A 159 3.33 10.47 -5.64
N ASN A 160 2.60 11.57 -5.62
CA ASN A 160 3.13 12.92 -5.82
C ASN A 160 4.01 13.02 -7.07
N VAL A 161 3.42 12.77 -8.25
CA VAL A 161 4.17 12.80 -9.51
C VAL A 161 3.59 13.79 -10.49
N VAL A 162 4.48 14.51 -11.18
CA VAL A 162 4.12 15.38 -12.31
C VAL A 162 4.43 14.62 -13.59
N VAL A 163 3.47 14.51 -14.50
CA VAL A 163 3.63 13.82 -15.79
C VAL A 163 3.28 14.81 -16.90
N ASP A 164 4.22 15.10 -17.81
CA ASP A 164 3.99 16.11 -18.87
C ASP A 164 2.94 15.68 -19.90
N ASN A 165 2.89 14.39 -20.21
CA ASN A 165 1.97 13.80 -21.21
C ASN A 165 0.97 12.85 -20.52
N ASP A 166 0.58 11.76 -21.17
CA ASP A 166 -0.38 10.79 -20.62
C ASP A 166 0.25 9.94 -19.50
N LEU A 167 -0.59 9.44 -18.60
CA LEU A 167 -0.23 8.43 -17.61
C LEU A 167 -1.08 7.18 -17.86
N LEU A 168 -0.41 6.06 -18.17
CA LEU A 168 -1.02 4.80 -18.54
C LEU A 168 -0.85 3.79 -17.39
N PHE A 169 -1.95 3.30 -16.81
CA PHE A 169 -1.92 2.29 -15.75
C PHE A 169 -2.04 0.85 -16.27
N PHE A 170 -1.94 0.64 -17.57
CA PHE A 170 -2.05 -0.65 -18.21
C PHE A 170 -1.06 -0.73 -19.37
N GLU A 171 -0.83 -1.93 -19.88
CA GLU A 171 -0.03 -2.14 -21.08
C GLU A 171 -0.80 -2.94 -22.14
N TYR A 172 -0.47 -2.67 -23.39
CA TYR A 172 -0.89 -3.45 -24.54
C TYR A 172 0.37 -3.86 -25.30
N THR A 173 0.89 -5.05 -24.99
CA THR A 173 2.18 -5.50 -25.54
C THR A 173 1.98 -6.36 -26.80
N TYR A 174 1.27 -7.49 -26.68
CA TYR A 174 1.06 -8.44 -27.79
C TYR A 174 -0.31 -9.11 -27.74
N GLY A 175 -1.08 -9.07 -28.84
CA GLY A 175 -2.37 -9.78 -28.98
C GLY A 175 -3.48 -8.93 -29.59
N ASP A 176 -4.73 -9.39 -29.43
CA ASP A 176 -5.96 -8.70 -29.85
C ASP A 176 -6.57 -7.83 -28.73
N ALA A 177 -5.97 -7.79 -27.52
CA ALA A 177 -6.47 -7.09 -26.35
C ALA A 177 -5.35 -6.60 -25.41
N ALA A 178 -5.69 -5.66 -24.52
CA ALA A 178 -4.82 -5.21 -23.43
C ALA A 178 -4.64 -6.32 -22.37
N GLY A 179 -3.49 -6.34 -21.69
CA GLY A 179 -3.20 -7.31 -20.64
C GLY A 179 -4.09 -7.11 -19.41
N TYR A 180 -4.44 -8.19 -18.70
CA TYR A 180 -5.19 -8.07 -17.46
C TYR A 180 -4.40 -7.31 -16.39
N ALA A 181 -5.06 -6.46 -15.60
CA ALA A 181 -4.45 -5.67 -14.54
C ALA A 181 -5.43 -5.50 -13.38
N SER A 182 -4.94 -5.62 -12.14
CA SER A 182 -5.75 -5.59 -10.91
C SER A 182 -5.19 -4.58 -9.90
N GLY A 183 -4.90 -3.38 -10.40
CA GLY A 183 -4.50 -2.23 -9.59
C GLY A 183 -5.64 -1.71 -8.72
N GLY A 184 -5.44 -0.62 -8.01
CA GLY A 184 -4.17 0.05 -7.82
C GLY A 184 -4.36 1.38 -7.12
N TRP A 185 -3.24 2.08 -6.94
CA TRP A 185 -3.19 3.31 -6.16
C TRP A 185 -2.47 4.43 -6.90
N GLY A 186 -3.13 5.57 -7.01
CA GLY A 186 -2.56 6.83 -7.47
C GLY A 186 -2.94 7.98 -6.56
N SER A 187 -1.97 8.75 -6.07
CA SER A 187 -2.27 9.93 -5.25
C SER A 187 -1.34 11.10 -5.57
N GLY A 188 -1.86 12.32 -5.59
CA GLY A 188 -1.01 13.48 -5.91
C GLY A 188 -0.52 13.45 -7.35
N LEU A 189 -1.32 12.96 -8.29
CA LEU A 189 -0.95 12.94 -9.71
C LEU A 189 -1.24 14.31 -10.33
N ASN A 190 -0.29 14.93 -11.00
CA ASN A 190 -0.50 16.13 -11.80
C ASN A 190 -0.15 15.85 -13.27
N VAL A 191 -1.16 15.49 -14.05
CA VAL A 191 -0.98 14.92 -15.39
C VAL A 191 -1.35 15.94 -16.47
N GLY A 192 -0.41 16.18 -17.39
CA GLY A 192 -0.56 17.12 -18.50
C GLY A 192 -1.38 16.59 -19.67
N GLY A 193 -1.43 15.26 -19.82
CA GLY A 193 -2.31 14.52 -20.73
C GLY A 193 -3.50 13.87 -20.01
N GLU A 194 -3.93 12.70 -20.48
CA GLU A 194 -5.00 11.90 -19.87
C GLU A 194 -4.44 10.87 -18.88
N VAL A 195 -5.22 10.55 -17.84
CA VAL A 195 -4.96 9.37 -16.99
C VAL A 195 -5.79 8.21 -17.52
N VAL A 196 -5.11 7.18 -18.05
CA VAL A 196 -5.73 6.07 -18.77
C VAL A 196 -5.59 4.77 -18.00
N TYR A 197 -6.72 4.22 -17.57
CA TYR A 197 -6.77 2.96 -16.80
C TYR A 197 -6.83 1.71 -17.68
N GLY A 198 -7.33 1.82 -18.92
CA GLY A 198 -7.40 0.70 -19.87
C GLY A 198 -8.09 -0.54 -19.29
N SER A 199 -7.35 -1.64 -19.18
CA SER A 199 -7.82 -2.95 -18.71
C SER A 199 -7.82 -3.11 -17.18
N GLN A 200 -7.46 -2.09 -16.41
CA GLN A 200 -7.50 -2.13 -14.95
C GLN A 200 -8.89 -2.51 -14.43
N GLN A 201 -8.99 -3.62 -13.69
CA GLN A 201 -10.24 -4.10 -13.12
C GLN A 201 -10.86 -3.08 -12.16
N GLN A 202 -10.04 -2.48 -11.32
CA GLN A 202 -10.42 -1.43 -10.38
C GLN A 202 -9.26 -0.47 -10.19
N PHE A 203 -9.52 0.73 -9.64
CA PHE A 203 -8.46 1.66 -9.27
C PHE A 203 -8.95 2.74 -8.30
N MET A 204 -8.05 3.18 -7.40
CA MET A 204 -8.26 4.32 -6.52
C MET A 204 -7.32 5.48 -6.90
N THR A 205 -7.91 6.65 -7.19
CA THR A 205 -7.14 7.87 -7.45
C THR A 205 -7.60 9.00 -6.55
N ARG A 206 -6.69 9.58 -5.76
CA ARG A 206 -7.00 10.70 -4.85
C ARG A 206 -6.10 11.90 -4.98
N SER A 207 -6.56 13.07 -4.51
CA SER A 207 -5.78 14.31 -4.44
C SER A 207 -5.02 14.62 -5.74
N SER A 208 -5.66 14.46 -6.91
CA SER A 208 -4.98 14.49 -8.21
C SER A 208 -5.62 15.48 -9.17
N ALA A 209 -4.91 15.83 -10.24
CA ALA A 209 -5.40 16.66 -11.34
C ALA A 209 -4.92 16.11 -12.68
N SER A 210 -5.77 16.21 -13.70
CA SER A 210 -5.45 15.83 -15.07
C SER A 210 -6.01 16.86 -16.04
N LYS A 211 -5.19 17.32 -17.01
CA LYS A 211 -5.65 18.24 -18.06
C LYS A 211 -6.45 17.53 -19.16
N GLY A 212 -6.12 16.28 -19.45
CA GLY A 212 -6.82 15.41 -20.40
C GLY A 212 -8.04 14.72 -19.79
N GLY A 213 -8.19 14.78 -18.47
CA GLY A 213 -9.24 14.10 -17.71
C GLY A 213 -8.79 12.75 -17.16
N PHE A 214 -9.69 12.11 -16.43
CA PHE A 214 -9.51 10.76 -15.92
C PHE A 214 -10.41 9.83 -16.71
N GLY A 215 -9.82 8.79 -17.31
CA GLY A 215 -10.59 7.66 -17.82
C GLY A 215 -11.20 6.86 -16.66
N THR A 216 -11.72 5.67 -16.98
CA THR A 216 -12.36 4.81 -15.99
C THR A 216 -11.77 3.39 -16.02
N PRO A 217 -11.51 2.74 -14.86
CA PRO A 217 -11.24 1.30 -14.82
C PRO A 217 -12.51 0.50 -15.16
N VAL A 218 -12.44 -0.83 -15.19
CA VAL A 218 -13.51 -1.67 -15.76
C VAL A 218 -14.68 -1.90 -14.80
N TRP A 219 -14.45 -2.28 -13.55
CA TRP A 219 -15.51 -2.66 -12.60
C TRP A 219 -15.72 -1.63 -11.50
N ASN A 220 -14.63 -1.13 -10.91
CA ASN A 220 -14.70 -0.27 -9.73
C ASN A 220 -13.67 0.89 -9.78
N GLY A 221 -14.07 2.04 -10.32
CA GLY A 221 -13.30 3.28 -10.16
C GLY A 221 -13.74 4.07 -8.93
N VAL A 222 -12.77 4.54 -8.14
CA VAL A 222 -13.03 5.44 -7.01
C VAL A 222 -12.09 6.65 -7.09
N PHE A 223 -12.66 7.84 -7.05
CA PHE A 223 -11.97 9.10 -7.23
C PHE A 223 -12.25 10.00 -6.04
N VAL A 224 -11.24 10.39 -5.25
CA VAL A 224 -11.48 11.19 -4.03
C VAL A 224 -10.66 12.47 -4.01
N GLY A 225 -11.34 13.61 -3.94
CA GLY A 225 -10.69 14.91 -3.86
C GLY A 225 -9.80 15.22 -5.06
N ASN A 226 -10.15 14.75 -6.26
CA ASN A 226 -9.44 15.15 -7.48
C ASN A 226 -10.02 16.46 -8.05
N ASP A 227 -9.17 17.22 -8.73
CA ASP A 227 -9.58 18.38 -9.53
C ASP A 227 -10.18 17.93 -10.86
N GLY A 228 -11.34 18.49 -11.19
CA GLY A 228 -12.08 18.18 -12.41
C GLY A 228 -13.44 17.56 -12.11
N GLU A 229 -14.24 17.35 -13.15
CA GLU A 229 -15.44 16.53 -13.07
C GLU A 229 -15.05 15.09 -13.41
N MET A 230 -15.36 14.17 -12.51
CA MET A 230 -15.21 12.74 -12.75
C MET A 230 -16.58 12.16 -13.10
N GLU A 231 -16.55 11.14 -13.94
CA GLU A 231 -17.75 10.41 -14.28
C GLU A 231 -18.22 9.54 -13.10
N GLU A 232 -19.49 9.69 -12.72
CA GLU A 232 -20.15 8.85 -11.71
C GLU A 232 -21.12 7.88 -12.39
N ARG A 233 -20.99 6.59 -12.09
CA ARG A 233 -21.86 5.52 -12.61
C ARG A 233 -22.01 4.42 -11.57
N CYS A 234 -23.20 3.89 -11.38
CA CYS A 234 -23.35 2.77 -10.43
C CYS A 234 -22.88 1.41 -11.00
N GLY A 235 -22.90 1.24 -12.33
CA GLY A 235 -22.40 0.02 -13.00
C GLY A 235 -23.43 -0.86 -13.68
N THR A 236 -24.73 -0.54 -13.60
CA THR A 236 -25.79 -1.21 -14.39
C THR A 236 -25.81 -0.79 -15.88
N GLU A 237 -24.92 0.11 -16.27
CA GLU A 237 -24.80 0.69 -17.62
C GLU A 237 -23.52 0.17 -18.31
N GLU A 238 -23.41 0.33 -19.63
CA GLU A 238 -22.19 -0.04 -20.36
C GLU A 238 -20.98 0.75 -19.81
N GLY A 239 -19.90 0.05 -19.43
CA GLY A 239 -18.65 0.67 -18.93
C GLY A 239 -18.41 0.60 -17.41
N GLY A 240 -19.20 -0.16 -16.66
CA GLY A 240 -18.93 -0.46 -15.24
C GLY A 240 -19.24 0.67 -14.27
N GLY A 241 -18.88 0.49 -13.00
CA GLY A 241 -19.24 1.43 -11.92
C GLY A 241 -18.07 2.30 -11.48
N HIS A 242 -18.35 3.57 -11.19
CA HIS A 242 -17.41 4.64 -10.79
C HIS A 242 -18.04 5.54 -9.72
N VAL A 243 -17.32 5.84 -8.63
CA VAL A 243 -17.75 6.79 -7.60
C VAL A 243 -16.73 7.91 -7.48
N SER A 244 -17.24 9.13 -7.39
CA SER A 244 -16.45 10.33 -7.15
C SER A 244 -16.89 10.97 -5.85
N VAL A 245 -15.93 11.23 -4.95
CA VAL A 245 -16.16 11.95 -3.71
C VAL A 245 -15.34 13.22 -3.76
N LYS A 246 -16.01 14.37 -3.77
CA LYS A 246 -15.32 15.66 -3.88
C LYS A 246 -14.54 16.03 -2.63
N ASP A 247 -15.12 15.80 -1.46
CA ASP A 247 -14.53 16.20 -0.19
C ASP A 247 -13.61 15.07 0.29
N ILE A 248 -12.31 15.34 0.25
CA ILE A 248 -11.31 14.50 0.89
C ILE A 248 -11.47 14.68 2.41
N GLY A 249 -11.82 13.58 3.08
CA GLY A 249 -11.97 13.52 4.52
C GLY A 249 -10.65 13.61 5.28
N ARG A 250 -10.59 12.97 6.43
CA ARG A 250 -9.40 12.94 7.29
C ARG A 250 -8.22 12.28 6.57
N ILE A 251 -7.09 12.97 6.43
CA ILE A 251 -5.89 12.42 5.76
C ILE A 251 -4.59 13.06 6.25
N ALA A 252 -3.47 12.33 6.11
CA ALA A 252 -2.13 12.89 6.04
C ALA A 252 -1.42 12.30 4.83
N GLU A 253 -0.61 13.11 4.12
CA GLU A 253 0.28 12.57 3.10
C GLU A 253 1.42 11.77 3.73
N LYS A 254 2.02 10.83 2.97
CA LYS A 254 3.10 9.96 3.44
C LYS A 254 4.32 10.78 3.89
N PRO A 255 4.97 10.45 5.02
CA PRO A 255 6.30 10.97 5.34
C PRO A 255 7.31 10.65 4.24
N PHE A 256 8.22 11.58 3.96
CA PHE A 256 9.23 11.44 2.92
C PHE A 256 10.52 12.16 3.29
N ILE A 257 11.61 11.76 2.62
CA ILE A 257 12.96 12.26 2.88
C ILE A 257 13.31 13.31 1.83
N VAL A 258 13.89 14.42 2.25
CA VAL A 258 14.44 15.44 1.36
C VAL A 258 15.93 15.64 1.58
N THR A 259 16.65 16.06 0.55
CA THR A 259 18.07 16.47 0.64
C THR A 259 18.37 17.70 -0.22
N ASP A 260 19.52 18.32 0.00
CA ASP A 260 20.10 19.26 -0.96
C ASP A 260 20.56 18.57 -2.27
N GLU A 261 20.89 19.38 -3.27
CA GLU A 261 21.34 18.96 -4.61
C GLU A 261 22.61 18.08 -4.62
N ASN A 262 23.39 18.12 -3.53
CA ASN A 262 24.65 17.37 -3.40
C ASN A 262 24.48 16.09 -2.56
N GLY A 263 23.31 15.85 -1.97
CA GLY A 263 23.10 14.71 -1.08
C GLY A 263 23.85 14.84 0.25
N GLU A 264 24.05 16.06 0.76
CA GLU A 264 24.87 16.33 1.95
C GLU A 264 24.06 16.62 3.23
N VAL A 265 22.80 17.06 3.11
CA VAL A 265 21.95 17.42 4.25
C VAL A 265 20.56 16.83 4.08
N PHE A 266 20.19 15.91 4.96
CA PHE A 266 18.92 15.19 4.93
C PHE A 266 17.93 15.71 5.97
N THR A 267 16.65 15.70 5.63
CA THR A 267 15.55 16.08 6.52
C THR A 267 14.36 15.15 6.27
N LEU A 268 13.76 14.63 7.34
CA LEU A 268 12.51 13.88 7.28
C LEU A 268 11.35 14.87 7.36
N ILE A 269 10.47 14.83 6.37
CA ILE A 269 9.26 15.65 6.30
C ILE A 269 8.08 14.80 6.75
N ILE A 270 7.35 15.30 7.75
CA ILE A 270 6.19 14.64 8.32
C ILE A 270 4.96 15.53 8.06
N PRO A 271 4.11 15.18 7.09
CA PRO A 271 2.89 15.94 6.81
C PRO A 271 1.91 15.89 7.99
N ASP A 272 1.28 17.04 8.27
CA ASP A 272 0.27 17.14 9.32
C ASP A 272 -0.98 16.33 8.95
N LEU A 273 -1.64 15.78 9.97
CA LEU A 273 -2.96 15.18 9.84
C LEU A 273 -4.02 16.28 9.68
N GLN A 274 -4.76 16.22 8.57
CA GLN A 274 -5.75 17.20 8.18
C GLN A 274 -7.16 16.60 8.32
N GLU A 275 -8.08 17.33 8.95
CA GLU A 275 -9.48 16.91 9.12
C GLU A 275 -10.34 17.17 7.88
N SER A 276 -9.97 18.18 7.09
CA SER A 276 -10.71 18.66 5.94
C SER A 276 -9.75 19.36 4.97
N PRO A 277 -8.79 18.61 4.40
CA PRO A 277 -7.86 19.13 3.40
C PRO A 277 -8.60 19.69 2.18
N ALA A 278 -7.91 20.53 1.41
CA ALA A 278 -8.42 20.96 0.11
C ALA A 278 -8.33 19.80 -0.90
N ALA A 279 -9.30 19.73 -1.81
CA ALA A 279 -9.23 18.87 -2.99
C ALA A 279 -8.12 19.33 -3.96
N GLY A 280 -7.75 18.43 -4.87
CA GLY A 280 -6.73 18.62 -5.88
C GLY A 280 -5.34 18.17 -5.43
N VAL A 281 -4.33 18.56 -6.20
CA VAL A 281 -2.93 18.16 -5.96
C VAL A 281 -2.42 18.72 -4.63
N PRO A 282 -1.80 17.91 -3.74
CA PRO A 282 -1.42 18.32 -2.40
C PRO A 282 -0.10 19.10 -2.34
N TYR A 283 0.47 19.49 -3.48
CA TYR A 283 1.73 20.24 -3.56
C TYR A 283 1.67 21.35 -4.62
N ASP A 284 2.66 22.24 -4.57
CA ASP A 284 3.03 23.16 -5.64
C ASP A 284 4.57 23.18 -5.81
N GLU A 285 5.10 24.12 -6.62
CA GLU A 285 6.55 24.27 -6.86
C GLU A 285 7.39 24.52 -5.59
N LYS A 286 6.76 24.86 -4.46
CA LYS A 286 7.43 25.11 -3.17
C LYS A 286 7.36 23.90 -2.22
N GLY A 287 6.54 22.91 -2.54
CA GLY A 287 6.34 21.69 -1.76
C GLY A 287 4.88 21.45 -1.37
N LEU A 288 4.65 20.68 -0.31
CA LEU A 288 3.31 20.32 0.14
C LEU A 288 2.47 21.55 0.56
N LYS A 289 1.18 21.51 0.23
CA LYS A 289 0.13 22.41 0.69
C LYS A 289 -0.37 21.90 2.04
N GLY A 290 0.02 22.57 3.11
CA GLY A 290 -0.35 22.17 4.47
C GLY A 290 0.79 22.41 5.44
N GLY A 291 0.55 22.11 6.71
CA GLY A 291 1.61 22.08 7.70
C GLY A 291 2.44 20.81 7.54
N VAL A 292 3.75 20.95 7.81
CA VAL A 292 4.68 19.83 7.91
C VAL A 292 5.55 20.04 9.15
N THR A 293 5.93 18.95 9.78
CA THR A 293 7.02 18.92 10.75
C THR A 293 8.30 18.49 10.04
N GLU A 294 9.36 19.25 10.21
CA GLU A 294 10.69 18.95 9.66
C GLU A 294 11.59 18.40 10.77
N VAL A 295 12.19 17.24 10.52
CA VAL A 295 13.07 16.55 11.46
C VAL A 295 14.45 16.40 10.83
N ASP A 296 15.47 17.03 11.44
CA ASP A 296 16.86 16.82 11.04
C ASP A 296 17.23 15.34 11.23
N PHE A 297 17.98 14.77 10.28
CA PHE A 297 18.46 13.40 10.36
C PHE A 297 19.35 13.12 11.56
N GLU A 298 19.87 14.14 12.26
CA GLU A 298 20.45 13.97 13.61
C GLU A 298 19.47 13.32 14.63
N ASN A 299 18.16 13.37 14.37
CA ASN A 299 17.09 12.76 15.16
C ASN A 299 16.42 11.56 14.45
N VAL A 300 17.05 11.02 13.40
CA VAL A 300 16.53 9.89 12.61
C VAL A 300 17.58 8.78 12.59
N TYR A 301 17.22 7.61 13.11
CA TYR A 301 18.05 6.41 12.99
C TYR A 301 17.77 5.72 11.66
N VAL A 302 18.81 5.48 10.87
CA VAL A 302 18.73 4.64 9.66
C VAL A 302 19.30 3.27 9.99
N THR A 303 18.48 2.23 9.89
CA THR A 303 18.90 0.87 10.21
C THR A 303 20.08 0.43 9.33
N GLN A 304 20.97 -0.37 9.88
CA GLN A 304 22.09 -0.99 9.18
C GLN A 304 21.85 -2.49 8.96
N GLU A 305 22.64 -3.10 8.08
CA GLU A 305 22.62 -4.54 7.88
C GLU A 305 22.96 -5.27 9.20
N GLY A 306 22.05 -6.14 9.65
CA GLY A 306 22.20 -6.90 10.89
C GLY A 306 21.57 -6.29 12.13
N ASP A 307 20.96 -5.10 12.02
CA ASP A 307 20.16 -4.54 13.12
C ASP A 307 18.99 -5.46 13.47
N GLY A 308 18.82 -5.75 14.77
CA GLY A 308 17.69 -6.50 15.30
C GLY A 308 16.58 -5.58 15.82
N SER A 309 15.45 -6.19 16.17
CA SER A 309 14.31 -5.47 16.76
C SER A 309 14.68 -4.73 18.05
N LYS A 310 15.60 -5.30 18.84
CA LYS A 310 16.06 -4.71 20.10
C LYS A 310 16.81 -3.39 19.88
N GLU A 311 17.77 -3.37 18.95
CA GLU A 311 18.53 -2.15 18.61
C GLU A 311 17.58 -1.06 18.08
N ILE A 312 16.61 -1.43 17.25
CA ILE A 312 15.61 -0.49 16.73
C ILE A 312 14.73 0.06 17.87
N ASN A 313 14.26 -0.81 18.77
CA ASN A 313 13.47 -0.39 19.94
C ASN A 313 14.27 0.51 20.89
N GLU A 314 15.57 0.27 21.08
CA GLU A 314 16.44 1.15 21.87
C GLU A 314 16.51 2.57 21.26
N MET A 315 16.44 2.71 19.94
CA MET A 315 16.39 4.02 19.26
C MET A 315 15.01 4.68 19.35
N LEU A 316 13.93 3.89 19.23
CA LEU A 316 12.57 4.36 19.47
C LEU A 316 12.37 4.85 20.91
N ASP A 317 12.89 4.12 21.90
CA ASP A 317 12.83 4.51 23.32
C ASP A 317 13.63 5.79 23.63
N GLN A 318 14.63 6.12 22.81
CA GLN A 318 15.36 7.39 22.87
C GLN A 318 14.60 8.56 22.22
N GLY A 319 13.44 8.31 21.63
CA GLY A 319 12.60 9.30 20.96
C GLY A 319 13.01 9.61 19.52
N LEU A 320 13.88 8.79 18.90
CA LEU A 320 14.26 8.97 17.50
C LEU A 320 13.14 8.49 16.57
N HIS A 321 13.13 9.04 15.35
CA HIS A 321 12.39 8.45 14.24
C HIS A 321 13.25 7.35 13.60
N ILE A 322 12.63 6.39 12.94
CA ILE A 322 13.32 5.26 12.32
C ILE A 322 13.05 5.24 10.82
N VAL A 323 14.12 5.15 10.05
CA VAL A 323 14.10 4.75 8.64
C VAL A 323 14.62 3.32 8.55
N VAL A 324 13.74 2.39 8.19
CA VAL A 324 14.08 0.98 7.97
C VAL A 324 14.58 0.82 6.55
N SER A 325 15.88 0.59 6.41
CA SER A 325 16.53 0.40 5.13
C SER A 325 16.04 -0.87 4.40
N PRO A 326 16.16 -0.95 3.07
CA PRO A 326 15.69 -2.11 2.30
C PRO A 326 16.39 -3.40 2.75
N GLY A 327 15.60 -4.37 3.18
CA GLY A 327 16.04 -5.66 3.70
C GLY A 327 14.88 -6.50 4.22
N ILE A 328 15.17 -7.71 4.69
CA ILE A 328 14.22 -8.61 5.37
C ILE A 328 14.70 -8.79 6.81
N TYR A 329 13.89 -8.35 7.77
CA TYR A 329 14.19 -8.32 9.20
C TYR A 329 13.38 -9.41 9.90
N ASN A 330 14.07 -10.40 10.45
CA ASN A 330 13.45 -11.39 11.32
C ASN A 330 13.41 -10.81 12.73
N LEU A 331 12.22 -10.42 13.19
CA LEU A 331 12.10 -9.74 14.48
C LEU A 331 12.20 -10.75 15.63
N GLU A 332 12.83 -10.34 16.73
CA GLU A 332 12.82 -11.10 17.98
C GLU A 332 11.69 -10.62 18.92
N GLU A 333 11.26 -9.37 18.76
CA GLU A 333 10.17 -8.69 19.47
C GLU A 333 9.53 -7.64 18.57
N SER A 334 8.31 -7.20 18.89
CA SER A 334 7.62 -6.13 18.15
C SER A 334 8.40 -4.82 18.16
N LEU A 335 8.34 -4.08 17.06
CA LEU A 335 8.78 -2.68 17.05
C LEU A 335 7.72 -1.80 17.71
N LEU A 336 8.10 -1.02 18.73
CA LEU A 336 7.18 -0.27 19.58
C LEU A 336 7.18 1.22 19.24
N VAL A 337 6.30 1.67 18.35
CA VAL A 337 6.27 3.06 17.87
C VAL A 337 5.50 3.96 18.84
N GLY A 338 6.18 4.97 19.40
CA GLY A 338 5.65 5.92 20.36
C GLY A 338 5.08 7.20 19.75
N ASP A 339 4.71 8.16 20.62
CA ASP A 339 3.93 9.35 20.25
C ASP A 339 4.63 10.18 19.16
N SER A 340 3.90 10.49 18.08
CA SER A 340 4.39 11.29 16.95
C SER A 340 5.68 10.78 16.28
N GLN A 341 6.12 9.57 16.60
CA GLN A 341 7.28 8.94 15.96
C GLN A 341 6.92 8.43 14.57
N VAL A 342 7.95 8.28 13.73
CA VAL A 342 7.83 7.76 12.37
C VAL A 342 8.63 6.48 12.29
N LEU A 343 8.01 5.42 11.78
CA LEU A 343 8.64 4.21 11.30
C LEU A 343 8.41 4.15 9.78
N LEU A 344 9.41 4.58 9.02
CA LEU A 344 9.37 4.66 7.56
C LEU A 344 10.26 3.58 6.95
N GLY A 345 9.69 2.64 6.20
CA GLY A 345 10.47 1.72 5.38
C GLY A 345 10.96 2.37 4.09
N LEU A 346 11.99 1.77 3.50
CA LEU A 346 12.45 2.06 2.14
C LEU A 346 12.54 0.75 1.36
N GLY A 347 12.21 0.79 0.06
CA GLY A 347 12.37 -0.34 -0.84
C GLY A 347 11.59 -1.58 -0.40
N LEU A 348 10.38 -1.38 0.14
CA LEU A 348 9.51 -2.46 0.66
C LEU A 348 10.20 -3.30 1.75
N ALA A 349 10.92 -2.62 2.65
CA ALA A 349 11.56 -3.26 3.81
C ALA A 349 10.55 -4.19 4.52
N THR A 350 10.97 -5.44 4.71
CA THR A 350 10.06 -6.53 5.11
C THR A 350 10.34 -6.92 6.56
N LEU A 351 9.30 -6.94 7.40
CA LEU A 351 9.38 -7.33 8.81
C LEU A 351 8.66 -8.65 9.02
N ILE A 352 9.41 -9.70 9.38
CA ILE A 352 8.86 -11.03 9.69
C ILE A 352 8.53 -11.09 11.18
N ALA A 353 7.31 -11.55 11.48
CA ALA A 353 6.77 -11.60 12.84
C ALA A 353 7.63 -12.40 13.82
N PRO A 354 7.73 -11.94 15.09
CA PRO A 354 8.54 -12.60 16.10
C PRO A 354 7.98 -13.94 16.53
N SER A 355 8.88 -14.82 16.99
CA SER A 355 8.51 -16.15 17.50
C SER A 355 7.66 -16.13 18.78
N SER A 356 7.50 -14.97 19.43
CA SER A 356 6.63 -14.79 20.60
C SER A 356 5.14 -14.85 20.25
N GLY A 357 4.78 -14.63 18.98
CA GLY A 357 3.40 -14.48 18.51
C GLY A 357 2.83 -13.06 18.66
N ASP A 358 3.68 -12.10 19.05
CA ASP A 358 3.36 -10.68 19.06
C ASP A 358 3.41 -10.09 17.64
N PRO A 359 2.84 -8.91 17.40
CA PRO A 359 2.89 -8.26 16.10
C PRO A 359 4.29 -7.88 15.63
N CYS A 360 4.48 -7.66 14.33
CA CYS A 360 5.70 -7.06 13.81
C CYS A 360 5.87 -5.64 14.34
N VAL A 361 4.78 -4.86 14.30
CA VAL A 361 4.75 -3.45 14.72
C VAL A 361 3.56 -3.23 15.66
N ILE A 362 3.83 -2.55 16.77
CA ILE A 362 2.81 -2.01 17.66
C ILE A 362 2.90 -0.48 17.64
N ALA A 363 1.97 0.16 16.92
CA ALA A 363 1.81 1.60 16.91
C ALA A 363 0.95 2.02 18.12
N LYS A 364 1.63 2.21 19.25
CA LYS A 364 1.00 2.53 20.56
C LYS A 364 0.89 4.03 20.83
N GLY A 365 1.69 4.83 20.12
CA GLY A 365 1.76 6.27 20.33
C GLY A 365 0.71 7.04 19.56
N LYS A 366 0.15 8.08 20.20
CA LYS A 366 -0.76 9.01 19.53
C LYS A 366 -0.04 9.71 18.39
N GLY A 367 -0.69 9.78 17.22
CA GLY A 367 -0.16 10.52 16.07
C GLY A 367 1.07 9.89 15.42
N SER A 368 1.43 8.65 15.76
CA SER A 368 2.56 7.97 15.13
C SER A 368 2.31 7.71 13.63
N ARG A 369 3.38 7.51 12.88
CA ARG A 369 3.36 7.17 11.45
C ARG A 369 4.04 5.84 11.20
N VAL A 370 3.37 4.93 10.49
CA VAL A 370 3.97 3.68 9.99
C VAL A 370 3.80 3.70 8.48
N SER A 371 4.90 3.60 7.73
CA SER A 371 4.83 3.77 6.28
C SER A 371 5.81 2.91 5.51
N ASP A 372 5.40 2.49 4.30
CA ASP A 372 6.24 1.85 3.27
C ASP A 372 6.95 0.56 3.75
N LEU A 373 6.19 -0.33 4.38
CA LEU A 373 6.65 -1.59 4.96
C LEU A 373 5.83 -2.78 4.44
N LEU A 374 6.50 -3.92 4.29
CA LEU A 374 5.83 -5.20 4.12
C LEU A 374 5.90 -6.02 5.42
N LEU A 375 4.77 -6.37 6.00
CA LEU A 375 4.70 -7.20 7.20
C LEU A 375 4.43 -8.65 6.78
N GLU A 376 5.20 -9.59 7.31
CA GLU A 376 5.16 -10.98 6.89
C GLU A 376 4.98 -11.92 8.08
N ALA A 377 4.10 -12.90 7.91
CA ALA A 377 3.93 -13.97 8.88
C ALA A 377 5.18 -14.86 8.95
N GLY A 378 5.65 -15.12 10.17
CA GLY A 378 6.70 -16.11 10.43
C GLY A 378 6.14 -17.54 10.58
N PRO A 379 6.99 -18.51 10.95
CA PRO A 379 6.58 -19.90 11.15
C PRO A 379 5.79 -20.15 12.45
N TYR A 380 5.55 -19.11 13.26
CA TYR A 380 4.89 -19.20 14.56
C TYR A 380 3.52 -18.54 14.54
N ALA A 381 2.60 -19.07 15.36
CA ALA A 381 1.27 -18.48 15.50
C ALA A 381 1.38 -17.02 15.96
N THR A 382 0.71 -16.10 15.25
CA THR A 382 0.82 -14.67 15.47
C THR A 382 -0.56 -14.05 15.67
N SER A 383 -0.70 -13.18 16.67
CA SER A 383 -1.98 -12.53 17.00
C SER A 383 -2.45 -11.58 15.90
N SER A 384 -1.61 -10.60 15.56
CA SER A 384 -1.73 -9.80 14.35
C SER A 384 -0.37 -9.42 13.78
N LEU A 385 -0.25 -8.95 12.54
CA LEU A 385 1.03 -8.45 11.99
C LEU A 385 1.26 -6.97 12.31
N LEU A 386 0.20 -6.17 12.35
CA LEU A 386 0.17 -4.79 12.83
C LEU A 386 -0.89 -4.64 13.93
N LEU A 387 -0.51 -4.03 15.04
CA LEU A 387 -1.45 -3.54 16.05
C LEU A 387 -1.36 -2.01 16.15
N VAL A 388 -2.48 -1.34 15.91
CA VAL A 388 -2.64 0.09 16.15
C VAL A 388 -3.47 0.29 17.41
N SER A 389 -2.82 0.69 18.51
CA SER A 389 -3.47 0.96 19.79
C SER A 389 -3.47 2.44 20.18
N GLY A 390 -2.64 3.26 19.52
CA GLY A 390 -2.64 4.71 19.68
C GLY A 390 -3.70 5.40 18.82
N ASP A 391 -4.22 6.53 19.27
CA ASP A 391 -5.15 7.34 18.49
C ASP A 391 -4.42 8.14 17.39
N ASP A 392 -5.14 8.54 16.34
CA ASP A 392 -4.66 9.43 15.27
C ASP A 392 -3.40 8.92 14.54
N VAL A 393 -3.15 7.60 14.61
CA VAL A 393 -2.08 6.94 13.87
C VAL A 393 -2.37 7.03 12.37
N VAL A 394 -1.34 7.22 11.56
CA VAL A 394 -1.44 7.14 10.11
C VAL A 394 -0.58 5.99 9.61
N VAL A 395 -1.21 5.11 8.85
CA VAL A 395 -0.62 3.93 8.20
C VAL A 395 -0.66 4.19 6.70
N THR A 396 0.48 4.21 6.02
CA THR A 396 0.53 4.56 4.59
C THR A 396 1.45 3.63 3.81
N ASP A 397 0.96 2.97 2.76
CA ASP A 397 1.73 1.97 2.00
C ASP A 397 2.30 0.85 2.90
N VAL A 398 1.53 0.42 3.90
CA VAL A 398 1.89 -0.74 4.72
C VAL A 398 1.09 -1.92 4.20
N PHE A 399 1.81 -2.94 3.76
CA PHE A 399 1.25 -4.15 3.18
C PHE A 399 1.49 -5.32 4.13
N ALA A 400 0.69 -6.37 4.01
CA ALA A 400 0.87 -7.57 4.79
C ALA A 400 0.66 -8.83 3.95
N ARG A 401 1.43 -9.88 4.25
CA ARG A 401 1.23 -11.21 3.67
C ARG A 401 1.34 -12.34 4.67
N VAL A 402 0.54 -13.37 4.43
CA VAL A 402 0.59 -14.65 5.15
C VAL A 402 0.85 -15.75 4.11
N GLY A 403 2.09 -16.24 4.06
CA GLY A 403 2.59 -17.08 2.98
C GLY A 403 3.23 -16.27 1.85
N GLY A 404 3.39 -16.89 0.69
CA GLY A 404 4.03 -16.32 -0.50
C GLY A 404 5.45 -16.87 -0.68
N PRO A 405 6.51 -16.23 -0.15
CA PRO A 405 7.88 -16.71 -0.34
C PRO A 405 8.19 -18.05 0.30
N THR A 406 7.39 -18.47 1.28
CA THR A 406 7.60 -19.72 2.03
C THR A 406 6.29 -20.46 2.27
N THR A 407 6.41 -21.78 2.46
CA THR A 407 5.35 -22.65 2.98
C THR A 407 5.53 -22.85 4.49
N GLY A 408 4.48 -23.32 5.17
CA GLY A 408 4.56 -23.68 6.59
C GLY A 408 4.62 -22.47 7.52
N VAL A 409 4.02 -21.34 7.13
CA VAL A 409 3.81 -20.19 8.02
C VAL A 409 2.84 -20.56 9.15
N GLY A 410 3.01 -19.93 10.31
CA GLY A 410 2.12 -20.12 11.45
C GLY A 410 0.76 -19.45 11.22
N PRO A 411 -0.29 -19.88 11.94
CA PRO A 411 -1.61 -19.26 11.83
C PRO A 411 -1.59 -17.81 12.32
N VAL A 412 -2.29 -16.93 11.62
CA VAL A 412 -2.41 -15.51 11.95
C VAL A 412 -3.87 -15.19 12.34
N GLY A 413 -4.06 -14.44 13.43
CA GLY A 413 -5.39 -13.94 13.79
C GLY A 413 -5.90 -12.94 12.75
N SER A 414 -5.35 -11.73 12.75
CA SER A 414 -5.60 -10.74 11.70
C SER A 414 -4.29 -10.21 11.12
N MET A 415 -4.25 -9.72 9.89
CA MET A 415 -3.04 -9.01 9.46
C MET A 415 -2.94 -7.68 10.20
N PHE A 416 -4.02 -6.89 10.19
CA PHE A 416 -4.11 -5.61 10.89
C PHE A 416 -5.19 -5.68 11.98
N ASP A 417 -4.85 -5.20 13.18
CA ASP A 417 -5.78 -4.95 14.27
C ASP A 417 -5.74 -3.45 14.64
N ILE A 418 -6.85 -2.75 14.41
CA ILE A 418 -6.96 -1.29 14.55
C ILE A 418 -7.88 -0.97 15.74
N GLU A 419 -7.29 -0.81 16.91
CA GLU A 419 -7.98 -0.44 18.14
C GLU A 419 -8.00 1.08 18.37
N GLY A 420 -7.00 1.79 17.86
CA GLY A 420 -6.85 3.24 17.97
C GLY A 420 -7.92 4.02 17.19
N SER A 421 -8.46 5.08 17.80
CA SER A 421 -9.48 5.91 17.16
C SER A 421 -8.85 6.99 16.28
N GLY A 422 -9.57 7.43 15.24
CA GLY A 422 -9.11 8.46 14.32
C GLY A 422 -7.96 8.03 13.41
N THR A 423 -7.64 6.72 13.38
CA THR A 423 -6.60 6.16 12.52
C THR A 423 -6.93 6.39 11.04
N VAL A 424 -5.92 6.74 10.26
CA VAL A 424 -6.00 6.76 8.79
C VAL A 424 -5.17 5.61 8.24
N VAL A 425 -5.78 4.76 7.43
CA VAL A 425 -5.13 3.73 6.63
C VAL A 425 -5.18 4.17 5.17
N ASP A 426 -4.03 4.55 4.60
CA ASP A 426 -3.92 5.13 3.26
C ASP A 426 -3.09 4.22 2.35
N ASN A 427 -3.77 3.40 1.56
CA ASN A 427 -3.24 2.33 0.72
C ASN A 427 -2.66 1.15 1.53
N THR A 428 -3.38 0.04 1.54
CA THR A 428 -2.91 -1.24 2.10
C THR A 428 -3.39 -2.41 1.27
N TRP A 429 -2.61 -3.49 1.29
CA TRP A 429 -2.95 -4.78 0.70
C TRP A 429 -2.64 -5.86 1.72
N LEU A 430 -3.66 -6.64 2.07
CA LEU A 430 -3.64 -7.65 3.11
C LEU A 430 -3.91 -9.01 2.45
N TRP A 431 -2.84 -9.72 2.12
CA TRP A 431 -2.89 -10.89 1.23
C TRP A 431 -2.58 -12.19 1.97
N ARG A 432 -3.60 -13.02 2.19
CA ARG A 432 -3.36 -14.44 2.50
C ARG A 432 -3.00 -15.08 1.17
N ALA A 433 -1.79 -15.60 1.07
CA ALA A 433 -1.27 -16.04 -0.20
C ALA A 433 -2.15 -17.13 -0.83
N ASP A 434 -2.61 -16.93 -2.06
CA ASP A 434 -3.31 -17.94 -2.87
C ASP A 434 -2.33 -18.86 -3.63
N HIS A 435 -1.07 -18.41 -3.76
CA HIS A 435 0.05 -19.16 -4.30
C HIS A 435 1.35 -18.85 -3.53
N VAL A 436 2.31 -19.77 -3.59
CA VAL A 436 3.61 -19.68 -2.90
C VAL A 436 4.75 -20.05 -3.85
N ALA A 437 5.97 -19.62 -3.53
CA ALA A 437 7.16 -20.03 -4.25
C ALA A 437 7.33 -21.57 -4.22
N GLY A 438 7.46 -22.20 -5.39
CA GLY A 438 7.82 -23.61 -5.52
C GLY A 438 9.34 -23.84 -5.58
N ASP A 439 9.74 -25.07 -5.25
CA ASP A 439 11.16 -25.49 -5.22
C ASP A 439 11.86 -25.45 -6.60
N ASP A 440 11.09 -25.51 -7.69
CA ASP A 440 11.57 -25.48 -9.07
C ASP A 440 11.47 -24.09 -9.72
N GLY A 441 11.06 -23.07 -8.96
CA GLY A 441 10.90 -21.69 -9.43
C GLY A 441 9.55 -21.39 -10.07
N GLU A 442 8.62 -22.35 -10.08
CA GLU A 442 7.22 -22.15 -10.46
C GLU A 442 6.35 -22.03 -9.21
N ASP A 443 5.30 -21.21 -9.26
CA ASP A 443 4.45 -21.03 -8.09
C ASP A 443 3.53 -22.22 -7.85
N VAL A 444 3.30 -22.53 -6.57
CA VAL A 444 2.45 -23.62 -6.10
C VAL A 444 1.18 -23.03 -5.49
N LEU A 445 0.02 -23.55 -5.89
CA LEU A 445 -1.27 -23.12 -5.36
C LEU A 445 -1.43 -23.53 -3.88
N VAL A 446 -1.92 -22.60 -3.06
CA VAL A 446 -2.31 -22.85 -1.66
C VAL A 446 -3.63 -23.62 -1.61
N ARG A 447 -3.73 -24.61 -0.71
CA ARG A 447 -4.86 -25.54 -0.59
C ARG A 447 -5.22 -25.82 0.86
N ASN A 448 -6.43 -26.33 1.10
CA ASN A 448 -6.87 -26.85 2.40
C ASN A 448 -6.71 -25.85 3.56
N SER A 449 -6.90 -24.55 3.30
CA SER A 449 -6.75 -23.49 4.30
C SER A 449 -5.31 -23.34 4.83
N ASP A 450 -4.30 -23.82 4.11
CA ASP A 450 -2.89 -23.58 4.45
C ASP A 450 -2.59 -22.07 4.52
N ASN A 451 -1.52 -21.69 5.24
CA ASN A 451 -1.24 -20.28 5.56
C ASN A 451 -2.44 -19.61 6.25
N GLU A 452 -2.97 -20.26 7.28
CA GLU A 452 -4.20 -19.85 7.99
C GLU A 452 -4.12 -18.38 8.43
N CYS A 453 -5.10 -17.58 8.00
CA CYS A 453 -5.28 -16.19 8.42
C CYS A 453 -6.78 -15.91 8.52
N LYS A 454 -7.29 -15.53 9.69
CA LYS A 454 -8.74 -15.38 9.88
C LYS A 454 -9.28 -14.16 9.16
N ASN A 455 -8.67 -13.00 9.39
CA ASN A 455 -9.10 -11.73 8.81
C ASN A 455 -7.90 -10.95 8.26
N GLY A 456 -8.10 -10.14 7.24
CA GLY A 456 -7.10 -9.17 6.80
C GLY A 456 -7.04 -8.03 7.79
N MET A 457 -8.17 -7.38 8.06
CA MET A 457 -8.25 -6.27 9.01
C MET A 457 -9.43 -6.39 9.96
N VAL A 458 -9.20 -6.09 11.23
CA VAL A 458 -10.26 -5.90 12.23
C VAL A 458 -10.17 -4.47 12.77
N VAL A 459 -11.27 -3.74 12.74
CA VAL A 459 -11.34 -2.32 13.14
C VAL A 459 -12.28 -2.15 14.32
N ARG A 460 -11.73 -1.73 15.46
CA ARG A 460 -12.48 -1.45 16.71
C ARG A 460 -12.44 0.02 17.11
N GLY A 461 -11.44 0.76 16.64
CA GLY A 461 -11.34 2.19 16.86
C GLY A 461 -12.46 2.98 16.19
N GLU A 462 -12.89 4.06 16.81
CA GLU A 462 -13.90 4.96 16.25
C GLU A 462 -13.26 5.93 15.24
N ASN A 463 -14.05 6.41 14.27
CA ASN A 463 -13.66 7.41 13.27
C ASN A 463 -12.42 7.01 12.44
N VAL A 464 -12.22 5.70 12.24
CA VAL A 464 -11.18 5.18 11.38
C VAL A 464 -11.53 5.45 9.92
N THR A 465 -10.55 5.92 9.15
CA THR A 465 -10.70 6.18 7.71
C THR A 465 -9.73 5.31 6.93
N ALA A 466 -10.24 4.52 5.98
CA ALA A 466 -9.45 3.74 5.04
C ALA A 466 -9.60 4.29 3.62
N TYR A 467 -8.49 4.54 2.95
CA TYR A 467 -8.41 4.82 1.52
C TYR A 467 -7.65 3.69 0.85
N GLY A 468 -8.16 3.10 -0.23
CA GLY A 468 -7.40 2.12 -1.00
C GLY A 468 -7.14 0.84 -0.20
N LEU A 469 -8.20 0.22 0.34
CA LEU A 469 -8.09 -1.03 1.10
C LEU A 469 -8.23 -2.23 0.15
N ALA A 470 -7.24 -3.11 0.14
CA ALA A 470 -7.35 -4.43 -0.48
C ALA A 470 -7.13 -5.53 0.57
N SER A 471 -8.00 -6.53 0.62
CA SER A 471 -7.87 -7.66 1.56
C SER A 471 -8.38 -8.95 0.93
N GLU A 472 -7.56 -9.98 0.89
CA GLU A 472 -7.81 -11.14 0.03
C GLU A 472 -7.58 -12.48 0.74
N HIS A 473 -8.44 -13.44 0.37
CA HIS A 473 -8.32 -14.88 0.59
C HIS A 473 -8.28 -15.38 2.04
N THR A 474 -8.71 -14.60 3.02
CA THR A 474 -8.75 -15.05 4.41
C THR A 474 -9.78 -16.15 4.66
N ILE A 475 -9.62 -16.88 5.77
CA ILE A 475 -10.45 -18.06 6.07
C ILE A 475 -11.72 -17.72 6.87
N GLU A 476 -11.90 -16.47 7.28
CA GLU A 476 -13.15 -15.90 7.77
C GLU A 476 -13.46 -14.62 6.95
N ASP A 477 -14.18 -13.64 7.51
CA ASP A 477 -14.46 -12.38 6.81
C ASP A 477 -13.15 -11.61 6.50
N ASN A 478 -12.97 -11.11 5.27
CA ASN A 478 -11.72 -10.43 4.90
C ASN A 478 -11.49 -9.18 5.76
N VAL A 479 -12.55 -8.40 5.99
CA VAL A 479 -12.50 -7.23 6.88
C VAL A 479 -13.69 -7.26 7.83
N VAL A 480 -13.43 -7.06 9.11
CA VAL A 480 -14.46 -6.86 10.15
C VAL A 480 -14.36 -5.44 10.69
N TRP A 481 -15.48 -4.72 10.68
CA TRP A 481 -15.58 -3.33 11.12
C TRP A 481 -16.58 -3.21 12.27
N GLU A 482 -16.07 -2.97 13.46
CA GLU A 482 -16.82 -2.88 14.72
C GLU A 482 -16.87 -1.45 15.27
N GLY A 483 -16.02 -0.55 14.78
CA GLY A 483 -15.92 0.85 15.25
C GLY A 483 -16.89 1.82 14.56
N GLU A 484 -17.44 2.75 15.33
CA GLU A 484 -18.35 3.81 14.86
C GLU A 484 -17.66 4.86 13.99
N GLY A 485 -18.42 5.57 13.16
CA GLY A 485 -17.92 6.68 12.34
C GLY A 485 -16.98 6.26 11.21
N GLY A 486 -16.98 4.98 10.85
CA GLY A 486 -16.05 4.42 9.87
C GLY A 486 -16.23 4.99 8.46
N ARG A 487 -15.13 5.23 7.76
CA ARG A 487 -15.12 5.69 6.35
C ARG A 487 -14.21 4.79 5.53
N VAL A 488 -14.74 4.18 4.46
CA VAL A 488 -13.96 3.37 3.51
C VAL A 488 -14.13 3.94 2.11
N TYR A 489 -13.03 4.44 1.55
CA TYR A 489 -12.97 4.93 0.18
C TYR A 489 -12.16 3.94 -0.63
N PHE A 490 -12.83 3.25 -1.55
CA PHE A 490 -12.31 2.10 -2.27
C PHE A 490 -12.06 0.88 -1.38
N TYR A 491 -12.67 -0.23 -1.76
CA TYR A 491 -12.34 -1.55 -1.25
C TYR A 491 -12.29 -2.56 -2.39
N GLN A 492 -11.30 -3.44 -2.36
CA GLN A 492 -11.24 -4.62 -3.20
C GLN A 492 -10.94 -5.85 -2.34
N ALA A 493 -11.58 -6.96 -2.68
CA ALA A 493 -11.36 -8.22 -2.01
C ALA A 493 -11.71 -9.40 -2.88
N GLU A 494 -11.06 -10.52 -2.58
CA GLU A 494 -11.35 -11.82 -3.14
C GLU A 494 -11.59 -12.83 -2.02
N ILE A 495 -12.60 -13.67 -2.20
CA ILE A 495 -12.88 -14.79 -1.31
C ILE A 495 -11.79 -15.85 -1.51
N MET A 496 -11.47 -16.62 -0.47
CA MET A 496 -10.48 -17.69 -0.55
C MET A 496 -10.81 -18.71 -1.66
N TYR A 497 -9.80 -19.07 -2.45
CA TYR A 497 -9.99 -19.97 -3.59
C TYR A 497 -10.07 -21.45 -3.19
N ASP A 498 -9.44 -21.78 -2.07
CA ASP A 498 -9.22 -23.14 -1.58
C ASP A 498 -10.29 -23.61 -0.58
N PHE A 499 -11.47 -22.98 -0.61
CA PHE A 499 -12.64 -23.42 0.14
C PHE A 499 -13.15 -24.77 -0.37
N LEU A 500 -13.62 -25.63 0.54
CA LEU A 500 -14.08 -27.00 0.24
C LEU A 500 -15.54 -27.28 0.64
N GLY A 501 -16.28 -26.26 1.10
CA GLY A 501 -17.68 -26.39 1.51
C GLY A 501 -18.67 -25.94 0.44
N ASP A 502 -19.96 -26.10 0.76
CA ASP A 502 -21.06 -25.70 -0.13
C ASP A 502 -21.48 -24.23 0.12
N GLU A 503 -21.45 -23.76 1.36
CA GLU A 503 -21.88 -22.42 1.78
C GLU A 503 -20.76 -21.69 2.53
N TRP A 504 -20.42 -20.49 2.06
CA TRP A 504 -19.47 -19.59 2.69
C TRP A 504 -20.22 -18.56 3.55
N GLU A 505 -20.19 -18.75 4.88
CA GLU A 505 -20.97 -17.93 5.83
C GLU A 505 -20.38 -16.51 6.04
N HIS A 506 -19.14 -16.30 5.61
CA HIS A 506 -18.41 -15.04 5.71
C HIS A 506 -18.60 -14.14 4.48
N SER A 507 -18.10 -12.91 4.56
CA SER A 507 -18.19 -11.87 3.54
C SER A 507 -16.84 -11.20 3.34
N CYS A 508 -16.67 -10.47 2.24
CA CYS A 508 -15.47 -9.66 2.05
C CYS A 508 -15.43 -8.55 3.11
N LEU A 509 -16.54 -7.83 3.32
CA LEU A 509 -16.65 -6.83 4.39
C LEU A 509 -17.83 -7.14 5.31
N ARG A 510 -17.59 -7.17 6.61
CA ARG A 510 -18.60 -7.27 7.66
C ARG A 510 -18.57 -6.05 8.56
N VAL A 511 -19.59 -5.21 8.46
CA VAL A 511 -19.86 -4.13 9.42
C VAL A 511 -20.74 -4.70 10.52
N GLY A 512 -20.34 -4.53 11.78
CA GLY A 512 -21.05 -5.08 12.94
C GLY A 512 -22.52 -4.68 13.00
N ASP A 513 -23.36 -5.57 13.53
CA ASP A 513 -24.81 -5.36 13.61
C ASP A 513 -25.20 -4.15 14.48
N ASP A 514 -24.36 -3.83 15.47
CA ASP A 514 -24.56 -2.72 16.41
C ASP A 514 -23.96 -1.38 15.91
N VAL A 515 -23.29 -1.35 14.75
CA VAL A 515 -22.69 -0.12 14.20
C VAL A 515 -23.78 0.78 13.60
N GLU A 516 -23.85 2.03 14.06
CA GLU A 516 -24.87 2.99 13.63
C GLU A 516 -24.38 4.02 12.60
N ASP A 517 -23.08 4.37 12.57
CA ASP A 517 -22.46 5.27 11.59
C ASP A 517 -21.29 4.59 10.84
N PHE A 518 -21.51 4.32 9.55
CA PHE A 518 -20.47 3.81 8.65
C PHE A 518 -20.73 4.27 7.21
N LYS A 519 -19.69 4.61 6.46
CA LYS A 519 -19.82 4.89 5.02
C LYS A 519 -18.75 4.19 4.20
N GLY A 520 -19.18 3.41 3.22
CA GLY A 520 -18.31 2.78 2.23
C GLY A 520 -18.59 3.31 0.83
N PHE A 521 -17.55 3.57 0.04
CA PHE A 521 -17.63 4.10 -1.32
C PHE A 521 -16.85 3.18 -2.28
N GLY A 522 -17.55 2.55 -3.23
CA GLY A 522 -16.94 1.65 -4.21
C GLY A 522 -16.33 0.40 -3.58
N LEU A 523 -17.20 -0.49 -3.08
CA LEU A 523 -16.80 -1.73 -2.41
C LEU A 523 -16.85 -2.94 -3.36
N GLY A 524 -15.72 -3.57 -3.65
CA GLY A 524 -15.61 -4.75 -4.52
C GLY A 524 -15.42 -6.06 -3.74
N CYS A 525 -16.14 -7.11 -4.14
CA CYS A 525 -15.98 -8.46 -3.59
C CYS A 525 -16.05 -9.52 -4.69
N TYR A 526 -14.98 -10.28 -4.89
CA TYR A 526 -14.82 -11.19 -6.02
C TYR A 526 -14.79 -12.65 -5.58
N SER A 527 -15.35 -13.54 -6.41
CA SER A 527 -15.36 -14.98 -6.17
C SER A 527 -14.63 -15.74 -7.26
N TYR A 528 -13.70 -16.59 -6.83
CA TYR A 528 -13.07 -17.64 -7.64
C TYR A 528 -12.93 -18.91 -6.78
N PHE A 529 -14.03 -19.63 -6.54
CA PHE A 529 -13.96 -20.91 -5.83
C PHE A 529 -13.34 -21.96 -6.76
N ARG A 530 -12.03 -22.12 -6.66
CA ARG A 530 -11.25 -23.03 -7.50
C ARG A 530 -11.50 -24.50 -7.14
N ASP A 531 -11.66 -24.76 -5.84
CA ASP A 531 -11.64 -26.12 -5.29
C ASP A 531 -13.02 -26.67 -4.87
N ALA A 532 -14.09 -25.86 -4.98
CA ALA A 532 -15.47 -26.24 -4.69
C ALA A 532 -16.50 -25.40 -5.47
N ASP A 533 -17.77 -25.84 -5.48
CA ASP A 533 -18.91 -25.07 -5.97
C ASP A 533 -19.55 -24.22 -4.85
N GLY A 534 -18.70 -23.50 -4.10
CA GLY A 534 -19.09 -22.73 -2.93
C GLY A 534 -19.96 -21.52 -3.24
N VAL A 535 -20.92 -21.22 -2.37
CA VAL A 535 -21.79 -20.04 -2.50
C VAL A 535 -21.63 -19.12 -1.30
N ALA A 536 -21.20 -17.88 -1.55
CA ALA A 536 -21.20 -16.83 -0.54
C ALA A 536 -22.57 -16.14 -0.49
N VAL A 537 -23.16 -16.02 0.70
CA VAL A 537 -24.50 -15.42 0.85
C VAL A 537 -24.51 -13.94 0.45
N SER A 538 -23.44 -13.21 0.78
CA SER A 538 -23.33 -11.79 0.43
C SER A 538 -21.89 -11.32 0.40
N GLY A 539 -21.56 -10.42 -0.53
CA GLY A 539 -20.23 -9.82 -0.62
C GLY A 539 -19.93 -8.86 0.54
N VAL A 540 -20.93 -8.05 0.94
CA VAL A 540 -20.85 -7.12 2.07
C VAL A 540 -22.03 -7.37 3.01
N LYS A 541 -21.75 -7.51 4.31
CA LYS A 541 -22.79 -7.64 5.36
C LYS A 541 -22.75 -6.46 6.32
N THR A 542 -23.92 -5.93 6.68
CA THR A 542 -24.08 -4.81 7.62
C THR A 542 -25.34 -4.98 8.48
N GLY A 543 -25.43 -4.28 9.61
CA GLY A 543 -26.63 -4.23 10.45
C GLY A 543 -27.83 -3.49 9.84
N GLY A 544 -27.64 -2.76 8.72
CA GLY A 544 -28.71 -2.08 8.00
C GLY A 544 -29.29 -0.82 8.69
N GLY A 545 -28.58 -0.23 9.66
CA GLY A 545 -28.97 1.03 10.30
C GLY A 545 -28.99 2.23 9.33
N GLU A 546 -29.81 3.25 9.59
CA GLU A 546 -29.97 4.42 8.70
C GLU A 546 -28.66 5.21 8.47
N GLY A 547 -27.71 5.16 9.40
CA GLY A 547 -26.39 5.80 9.27
C GLY A 547 -25.32 4.91 8.63
N VAL A 548 -25.65 3.67 8.26
CA VAL A 548 -24.77 2.75 7.54
C VAL A 548 -25.06 2.86 6.05
N VAL A 549 -24.16 3.53 5.32
CA VAL A 549 -24.32 3.84 3.90
C VAL A 549 -23.28 3.09 3.08
N VAL A 550 -23.73 2.40 2.03
CA VAL A 550 -22.87 1.82 1.01
C VAL A 550 -23.18 2.52 -0.31
N GLU A 551 -22.28 3.42 -0.73
CA GLU A 551 -22.38 4.08 -2.03
C GLU A 551 -21.58 3.27 -3.04
N LYS A 552 -22.31 2.52 -3.87
CA LYS A 552 -21.79 1.57 -4.86
C LYS A 552 -21.01 0.41 -4.23
N ALA A 553 -21.54 -0.79 -4.43
CA ALA A 553 -20.78 -2.03 -4.27
C ALA A 553 -20.90 -2.89 -5.54
N VAL A 554 -19.91 -3.74 -5.77
CA VAL A 554 -19.87 -4.68 -6.89
C VAL A 554 -19.45 -6.06 -6.41
N SER A 555 -20.19 -7.07 -6.84
CA SER A 555 -19.75 -8.46 -6.79
C SER A 555 -19.29 -8.91 -8.17
N VAL A 556 -18.21 -9.68 -8.22
CA VAL A 556 -17.65 -10.20 -9.48
C VAL A 556 -17.40 -11.70 -9.37
N PHE A 557 -17.99 -12.47 -10.28
CA PHE A 557 -17.61 -13.85 -10.52
C PHE A 557 -16.45 -13.87 -11.52
N LEU A 558 -15.24 -14.20 -11.05
CA LEU A 558 -14.06 -14.25 -11.90
C LEU A 558 -14.10 -15.49 -12.80
N ASN A 559 -14.19 -16.67 -12.17
CA ASN A 559 -14.28 -17.99 -12.79
C ASN A 559 -14.59 -19.05 -11.70
N GLY A 560 -14.39 -20.33 -12.01
CA GLY A 560 -14.43 -21.42 -11.02
C GLY A 560 -15.86 -21.92 -10.75
N GLY A 561 -16.06 -22.50 -9.57
CA GLY A 561 -17.36 -22.98 -9.11
C GLY A 561 -18.17 -21.90 -8.38
N GLY A 562 -19.48 -22.14 -8.28
CA GLY A 562 -20.36 -21.36 -7.39
C GLY A 562 -20.47 -19.86 -7.70
N GLY A 563 -20.40 -19.02 -6.66
CA GLY A 563 -20.53 -17.56 -6.80
C GLY A 563 -20.95 -16.81 -5.53
N ILE A 564 -21.54 -15.62 -5.70
CA ILE A 564 -22.05 -14.77 -4.61
C ILE A 564 -23.53 -14.50 -4.85
N GLU A 565 -24.39 -14.74 -3.86
CA GLU A 565 -25.85 -14.60 -4.02
C GLU A 565 -26.31 -13.15 -4.09
N ASN A 566 -25.74 -12.27 -3.25
CA ASN A 566 -26.12 -10.87 -3.13
C ASN A 566 -24.88 -9.97 -3.00
N VAL A 567 -25.01 -8.71 -3.40
CA VAL A 567 -23.90 -7.74 -3.32
C VAL A 567 -23.77 -7.19 -1.90
N VAL A 568 -24.88 -6.73 -1.32
CA VAL A 568 -24.94 -6.18 0.05
C VAL A 568 -26.14 -6.74 0.78
N ASN A 569 -25.94 -7.40 1.92
CA ASN A 569 -26.99 -8.11 2.66
C ASN A 569 -27.82 -9.00 1.72
N ASP A 570 -29.10 -8.70 1.55
CA ASP A 570 -30.05 -9.39 0.66
C ASP A 570 -30.34 -8.62 -0.65
N ASP A 571 -29.52 -7.62 -0.99
CA ASP A 571 -29.68 -6.76 -2.18
C ASP A 571 -28.54 -6.93 -3.21
N GLY A 572 -28.87 -6.66 -4.47
CA GLY A 572 -28.03 -6.94 -5.64
C GLY A 572 -28.24 -8.36 -6.19
N LEU A 573 -28.03 -8.53 -7.50
CA LEU A 573 -28.21 -9.83 -8.17
C LEU A 573 -27.04 -10.78 -7.87
N SER A 574 -27.31 -12.08 -7.98
CA SER A 574 -26.26 -13.10 -7.86
C SER A 574 -25.26 -13.03 -9.00
N VAL A 575 -23.98 -13.21 -8.70
CA VAL A 575 -22.92 -13.46 -9.68
C VAL A 575 -22.51 -14.93 -9.66
N LYS A 576 -22.31 -15.51 -10.84
CA LYS A 576 -21.95 -16.91 -11.08
C LYS A 576 -21.64 -17.12 -12.57
N GLU A 577 -21.38 -18.35 -12.98
CA GLU A 577 -21.28 -18.69 -14.41
C GLU A 577 -22.48 -18.14 -15.21
N GLY A 578 -22.19 -17.32 -16.23
CA GLY A 578 -23.19 -16.64 -17.07
C GLY A 578 -23.67 -15.27 -16.55
N THR A 579 -23.27 -14.84 -15.35
CA THR A 579 -23.52 -13.48 -14.82
C THR A 579 -22.28 -13.02 -14.06
N GLN A 580 -21.40 -12.31 -14.78
CA GLN A 580 -20.07 -11.96 -14.27
C GLN A 580 -20.12 -10.90 -13.18
N THR A 581 -20.94 -9.86 -13.33
CA THR A 581 -20.96 -8.71 -12.43
C THR A 581 -22.38 -8.38 -11.97
N ALA A 582 -22.49 -7.91 -10.73
CA ALA A 582 -23.70 -7.35 -10.16
C ALA A 582 -23.35 -6.17 -9.25
N PHE A 583 -24.25 -5.20 -9.16
CA PHE A 583 -24.00 -3.94 -8.45
C PHE A 583 -25.12 -3.66 -7.45
N HIS A 584 -24.76 -2.94 -6.38
CA HIS A 584 -25.67 -2.31 -5.43
C HIS A 584 -25.47 -0.79 -5.50
N CYS A 585 -26.59 -0.07 -5.60
CA CYS A 585 -26.72 1.39 -5.65
C CYS A 585 -27.76 1.79 -4.60
#